data_AF-A0A843E1J0-F1
#
_entry.id   AF-A0A843E1J0-F1
#
_cell.length_a   1.000
_cell.length_b   1.000
_cell.length_c   1.000
_cell.angle_alpha   90.00
_cell.angle_beta   90.00
_cell.angle_gamma   90.00
#
_symmetry.space_group_name_H-M   'P 1'
#
loop_
_entity.id
_entity.type
_entity.pdbx_description
1 polymer ?
#
loop_
_entity_poly.entity_id
_entity_poly.type
_entity_poly.pdbx_seq_one_letter_code
_entity_poly.pdbx_strand_id
1 'polypeptide(L)' 'QKLRAGNVVSAEPGIYLPGIGGIRIEDTVLITEDEYRLPTDYDHSYTVV' A
#
# COMPACT_ATOMS: atom_id res chain seq x y z
N GLN A 1 -11.13 13.77 -4.07
CA GLN A 1 -11.04 13.57 -5.53
C GLN A 1 -11.52 12.17 -5.85
N LYS A 2 -12.11 11.92 -7.04
CA LYS A 2 -12.39 10.54 -7.48
C LYS A 2 -11.17 10.02 -8.24
N LEU A 3 -10.73 8.81 -7.92
CA LEU A 3 -9.67 8.12 -8.66
C LEU A 3 -10.15 7.82 -10.09
N ARG A 4 -9.22 7.86 -11.04
CA ARG A 4 -9.45 7.57 -12.46
C ARG A 4 -8.36 6.64 -12.98
N ALA A 5 -8.66 5.91 -14.05
CA ALA A 5 -7.68 5.10 -14.75
C ALA A 5 -6.41 5.92 -15.08
N GLY A 6 -5.25 5.30 -14.88
CA GLY A 6 -3.94 5.94 -15.03
C GLY A 6 -3.43 6.69 -13.80
N ASN A 7 -4.25 6.86 -12.75
CA ASN A 7 -3.74 7.34 -11.46
C ASN A 7 -2.87 6.27 -10.80
N VAL A 8 -1.76 6.71 -10.20
CA VAL A 8 -0.88 5.88 -9.38
C VAL A 8 -0.92 6.44 -7.97
N VAL A 9 -1.28 5.61 -7.00
CA VAL A 9 -1.46 6.00 -5.59
C VAL A 9 -0.80 4.96 -4.68
N SER A 10 -0.46 5.36 -3.46
CA SER A 10 -0.07 4.44 -2.40
C SER A 10 -1.31 3.94 -1.65
N ALA A 11 -1.32 2.64 -1.33
CA ALA A 11 -2.22 2.05 -0.36
C ALA A 11 -1.38 1.66 0.87
N GLU A 12 -1.36 2.52 1.89
CA GLU A 12 -0.33 2.48 2.95
C GLU A 12 -0.89 2.57 4.39
N PRO A 13 -1.81 1.68 4.80
CA PRO A 13 -2.34 1.71 6.17
C PRO A 13 -1.23 1.48 7.20
N GLY A 14 -1.28 2.22 8.31
CA GLY A 14 -0.34 2.07 9.41
C GLY A 14 -0.97 2.25 10.79
N ILE A 15 -0.41 1.54 11.77
CA ILE A 15 -0.75 1.65 13.18
C ILE A 15 0.52 2.03 13.94
N TYR A 16 0.42 3.06 14.77
CA TYR A 16 1.53 3.61 15.52
C TYR A 16 1.18 3.68 17.00
N LEU A 17 2.01 3.08 17.84
CA LEU A 17 1.88 3.05 19.29
C LEU A 17 3.01 3.89 19.92
N PRO A 18 2.70 5.06 20.50
CA PRO A 18 3.71 5.93 21.11
C PRO A 18 4.57 5.20 22.14
N GLY A 19 5.89 5.36 22.02
CA GLY A 19 6.87 4.75 22.93
C GLY A 19 7.15 3.26 22.70
N ILE A 20 6.46 2.61 21.75
CA ILE A 20 6.65 1.18 21.41
C ILE A 20 7.18 1.03 19.99
N GLY A 21 6.50 1.63 19.01
CA GLY A 21 6.83 1.51 17.59
C GLY A 21 5.60 1.63 16.69
N GLY A 22 5.71 1.15 15.45
CA GLY A 22 4.58 1.12 14.52
C GLY A 22 4.85 0.21 13.34
N ILE A 23 3.78 -0.15 12.65
CA ILE A 23 3.78 -0.95 11.43
C ILE A 23 3.05 -0.16 10.36
N ARG A 24 3.61 -0.14 9.14
CA ARG A 24 2.94 0.29 7.92
C ARG A 24 3.23 -0.74 6.85
N ILE A 25 2.19 -1.18 6.15
CA ILE A 25 2.30 -2.03 4.96
C ILE A 25 1.88 -1.16 3.80
N GLU A 26 2.66 -1.15 2.72
CA GLU A 26 2.48 -0.23 1.60
C GLU A 26 2.58 -0.97 0.28
N ASP A 27 1.62 -0.70 -0.61
CA ASP A 27 1.68 -1.06 -2.02
C ASP A 27 1.53 0.16 -2.91
N THR A 28 2.17 0.10 -4.08
CA THR A 28 1.84 1.00 -5.18
C THR A 28 0.65 0.43 -5.94
N VAL A 29 -0.34 1.27 -6.23
CA VAL A 29 -1.57 0.86 -6.92
C VAL A 29 -1.76 1.70 -8.18
N LEU A 30 -1.75 1.03 -9.34
CA LEU A 30 -2.18 1.62 -10.60
C LEU A 30 -3.69 1.38 -10.77
N ILE A 31 -4.47 2.45 -10.86
CA ILE A 31 -5.90 2.37 -11.16
C ILE A 31 -6.08 2.11 -12.66
N THR A 32 -6.88 1.09 -12.98
CA THR A 32 -7.27 0.76 -14.37
C THR A 32 -8.72 1.18 -14.60
N GLU A 33 -9.27 0.91 -15.79
CA GLU A 33 -10.68 1.23 -16.08
C GLU A 33 -11.65 0.41 -15.22
N ASP A 34 -11.34 -0.87 -14.97
CA ASP A 34 -12.27 -1.81 -14.31
C ASP A 34 -11.80 -2.25 -12.91
N GLU A 35 -10.48 -2.37 -12.69
CA GLU A 35 -9.89 -2.80 -11.41
C GLU A 35 -8.63 -1.97 -11.06
N TYR A 36 -7.66 -2.60 -10.40
CA TYR A 36 -6.34 -2.05 -10.12
C TYR A 36 -5.26 -3.08 -10.43
N ARG A 37 -4.02 -2.61 -10.57
CA ARG A 37 -2.83 -3.45 -10.66
C ARG A 37 -1.85 -3.07 -9.57
N LEU A 38 -1.23 -4.06 -8.95
CA LEU A 38 -0.13 -3.89 -8.03
C LEU A 38 1.19 -4.09 -8.78
N PRO A 39 2.02 -3.05 -8.97
CA PRO A 39 3.38 -3.20 -9.47
C PRO A 39 4.34 -3.74 -8.39
N THR A 40 3.93 -3.68 -7.11
CA THR A 40 4.62 -4.27 -5.96
C THR A 40 4.01 -5.63 -5.61
N ASP A 41 4.84 -6.63 -5.32
CA ASP A 41 4.40 -8.00 -5.00
C ASP A 41 5.18 -8.66 -3.85
N TYR A 42 5.94 -7.87 -3.09
CA TYR A 42 6.66 -8.39 -1.94
C TYR A 42 5.67 -8.91 -0.88
N ASP A 43 6.01 -10.02 -0.24
CA ASP A 43 5.14 -10.64 0.77
C ASP A 43 4.87 -9.66 1.92
N HIS A 44 3.59 -9.48 2.26
CA HIS A 44 3.17 -8.56 3.32
C HIS A 44 3.35 -9.15 4.72
N SER A 45 3.96 -10.33 4.84
CA SER A 45 4.32 -10.91 6.12
C SER A 45 5.52 -10.21 6.76
N TYR A 46 5.59 -10.29 8.09
CA TYR A 46 6.71 -9.73 8.83
C TYR A 46 7.97 -10.59 8.63
N THR A 47 9.00 -10.01 8.03
CA THR A 47 10.30 -10.65 7.85
C THR A 47 11.28 -10.20 8.93
N VAL A 48 11.91 -11.17 9.59
CA VAL A 48 13.06 -10.94 10.49
C VAL A 48 14.34 -11.19 9.71
N VAL A 49 15.19 -10.17 9.63
CA VAL A 49 16.49 -10.20 8.94
C VAL A 49 17.65 -10.47 9.88
#